data_AF-A0A6A2Y3E2-F1
#
_entry.id   AF-A0A6A2Y3E2-F1
#
_cell.length_a   1.000
_cell.length_b   1.000
_cell.length_c   1.000
_cell.angle_alpha   90.00
_cell.angle_beta   90.00
_cell.angle_gamma   90.00
#
_symmetry.space_group_name_H-M   'P 1'
#
loop_
_entity.id
_entity.type
_entity.pdbx_description
1 polymer ?
#
loop_
_entity_poly.entity_id
_entity_poly.type
_entity_poly.pdbx_seq_one_letter_code
_entity_poly.pdbx_strand_id
1 'polypeptide(L)'
;MQNQGSYTFTIGYHDHELTGSKVELKKPMVVLKKTKFMGVDRSDDASSSSAELDVVGVIRHKIFFKSRPKDLISVKEKANTADAAARKQSV
;
A
#
# COMPACT_ATOMS: atom_id res chain seq x y z
N MET A 1 0.23 -17.14 19.11
CA MET A 1 0.99 -16.55 17.99
C MET A 1 0.06 -16.45 16.80
N GLN A 2 -0.40 -15.25 16.44
CA GLN A 2 -1.32 -15.06 15.32
C GLN A 2 -0.55 -15.30 14.00
N ASN A 3 -1.01 -16.26 13.20
CA ASN A 3 -0.51 -16.51 11.85
C ASN A 3 -0.82 -15.29 10.98
N GLN A 4 0.13 -14.36 10.88
CA GLN A 4 0.01 -13.18 10.02
C GLN A 4 0.19 -13.65 8.57
N GLY A 5 -0.91 -13.77 7.83
CA GLY A 5 -0.86 -14.07 6.40
C GLY A 5 0.08 -13.10 5.68
N SER A 6 0.89 -13.62 4.76
CA SER A 6 1.72 -12.83 3.87
C SER A 6 0.89 -12.28 2.72
N TYR A 7 1.08 -11.01 2.37
CA TYR A 7 0.38 -10.34 1.28
C TYR A 7 1.40 -9.79 0.28
N THR A 8 1.09 -9.86 -1.00
CA THR A 8 1.89 -9.25 -2.07
C THR A 8 1.12 -8.09 -2.67
N PHE A 9 1.82 -6.98 -2.91
CA PHE A 9 1.29 -5.81 -3.59
C PHE A 9 2.19 -5.46 -4.77
N THR A 10 1.61 -5.52 -5.96
CA THR A 10 2.28 -5.21 -7.23
C THR A 10 1.97 -3.78 -7.62
N ILE A 11 3.02 -2.99 -7.91
CA ILE A 11 2.89 -1.57 -8.26
C ILE A 11 3.29 -1.35 -9.71
N GLY A 12 2.39 -0.77 -10.50
CA GLY A 12 2.69 -0.31 -11.86
C GLY A 12 2.89 -1.45 -12.88
N TYR A 13 3.54 -1.12 -13.99
CA TYR A 13 3.81 -2.03 -15.13
C TYR A 13 5.19 -2.70 -15.08
N HIS A 14 6.18 -2.01 -14.50
CA HIS A 14 7.46 -2.60 -14.16
C HIS A 14 7.25 -3.30 -12.84
N ASP A 15 7.05 -4.60 -12.93
CA ASP A 15 6.50 -5.47 -11.90
C ASP A 15 7.33 -5.41 -10.59
N HIS A 16 7.02 -4.40 -9.77
CA HIS A 16 7.65 -4.07 -8.49
C HIS A 16 6.79 -4.67 -7.39
N GLU A 17 7.28 -5.75 -6.79
CA GLU A 17 6.56 -6.44 -5.74
C GLU A 17 6.99 -5.97 -4.35
N LEU A 18 5.98 -5.72 -3.51
CA LEU A 18 6.12 -5.52 -2.09
C LEU A 18 5.47 -6.67 -1.34
N THR A 19 6.23 -7.28 -0.43
CA THR A 19 5.69 -8.27 0.49
C THR A 19 5.38 -7.60 1.83
N GLY A 20 4.18 -7.84 2.33
CA GLY A 20 3.66 -7.25 3.56
C GLY A 20 3.01 -8.28 4.46
N SER A 21 2.60 -7.82 5.63
CA SER A 21 1.89 -8.61 6.63
C SER A 21 0.62 -7.90 7.05
N LYS A 22 -0.44 -8.66 7.33
CA LYS A 22 -1.65 -8.12 7.97
C LYS A 22 -1.39 -7.97 9.46
N VAL A 23 -1.62 -6.76 9.96
CA VAL A 23 -1.40 -6.37 11.34
C VAL A 23 -2.69 -5.78 11.90
N GLU A 24 -3.15 -6.31 13.02
CA GLU A 24 -4.24 -5.73 13.78
C GLU A 24 -3.80 -4.43 14.46
N LEU A 25 -4.63 -3.39 14.39
CA LEU A 25 -4.37 -2.12 15.04
C LEU A 25 -4.69 -2.23 16.53
N LYS A 26 -3.73 -1.88 17.39
CA LYS A 26 -3.95 -1.79 18.85
C LYS A 26 -5.10 -0.84 19.22
N LYS A 27 -5.31 0.19 18.41
CA LYS A 27 -6.42 1.14 18.53
C LYS A 27 -7.09 1.25 17.15
N PRO A 28 -8.32 0.76 16.98
CA PRO A 28 -9.08 0.95 15.75
C PRO A 28 -9.28 2.43 15.41
N MET A 29 -9.32 2.75 14.12
CA MET A 29 -9.49 4.13 13.63
C MET A 29 -10.84 4.27 12.93
N VAL A 30 -11.61 5.30 13.27
CA VAL A 30 -12.85 5.63 12.57
C VAL A 30 -12.53 6.47 11.33
N VAL A 31 -13.16 6.15 10.20
CA VAL A 31 -13.11 6.93 8.97
C VAL A 31 -14.31 7.86 8.95
N LEU A 32 -14.05 9.16 8.96
CA LEU A 32 -15.08 10.20 8.90
C LEU A 32 -15.03 10.89 7.53
N LYS A 33 -16.18 11.04 6.88
CA LYS A 33 -16.32 11.84 5.66
C LYS A 33 -16.94 13.17 6.01
N LYS A 34 -16.27 14.26 5.65
CA LYS A 34 -16.82 15.60 5.81
C LYS A 34 -17.89 15.86 4.76
N THR A 35 -19.08 16.23 5.18
CA THR A 35 -20.15 16.72 4.31
C THR A 35 -20.08 18.24 4.33
N LYS A 36 -19.77 18.85 3.19
CA LYS A 36 -19.90 20.31 3.00
C LYS A 36 -20.82 20.55 1.82
N PHE A 37 -21.87 21.33 2.03
CA PHE A 37 -22.48 22.13 0.96
C PHE A 37 -21.59 23.36 0.77
N MET A 38 -20.68 23.34 -0.20
CA MET A 38 -19.99 24.54 -0.67
C MET A 38 -20.89 25.16 -1.73
N GLY A 39 -21.83 25.99 -1.31
CA GLY A 39 -22.76 26.63 -2.23
C GLY A 39 -23.79 27.47 -1.49
N VAL A 40 -23.37 28.67 -1.10
CA VAL A 40 -24.06 29.97 -1.27
C VAL A 40 -23.33 30.97 -0.37
N ASP A 41 -22.82 32.02 -1.00
CA ASP A 41 -22.17 33.18 -0.40
C ASP A 41 -22.87 33.66 0.87
N ARG A 42 -22.16 33.69 2.00
CA ARG A 42 -22.47 34.63 3.07
C ARG A 42 -21.19 35.23 3.62
N SER A 43 -21.08 36.52 3.34
CA SER A 43 -20.16 37.49 3.94
C SER A 43 -20.23 37.42 5.46
N ASP A 44 -19.06 37.61 6.07
CA ASP A 44 -18.79 38.04 7.44
C ASP A 44 -19.23 37.16 8.63
N ASP A 45 -18.41 37.28 9.68
CA ASP A 45 -18.55 36.80 11.07
C ASP A 45 -18.26 35.33 11.39
N ALA A 46 -17.00 35.09 11.79
CA ALA A 46 -16.59 34.63 13.13
C ALA A 46 -17.46 33.60 13.88
N SER A 47 -18.11 32.67 13.19
CA SER A 47 -18.78 31.52 13.79
C SER A 47 -18.14 30.24 13.27
N SER A 48 -17.72 29.38 14.20
CA SER A 48 -17.08 28.09 13.91
C SER A 48 -17.84 27.38 12.80
N SER A 49 -17.23 27.20 11.63
CA SER A 49 -17.87 26.48 10.52
C SER A 49 -18.21 25.08 10.99
N SER A 50 -19.48 24.84 11.35
CA SER A 50 -19.95 23.54 11.80
C SER A 50 -19.72 22.58 10.64
N ALA A 51 -18.80 21.64 10.85
CA ALA A 51 -18.52 20.59 9.90
C ALA A 51 -19.39 19.41 10.27
N GLU A 52 -20.35 19.08 9.43
CA GLU A 52 -21.06 17.82 9.53
C GLU A 52 -20.16 16.70 8.99
N LEU A 53 -20.16 15.56 9.70
CA LEU A 53 -19.28 14.43 9.44
C LEU A 53 -20.09 13.14 9.47
N ASP A 54 -19.96 12.34 8.42
CA ASP A 54 -20.52 11.00 8.34
C ASP A 54 -19.51 9.96 8.81
N VAL A 55 -19.96 8.98 9.59
CA VAL A 55 -19.17 7.80 9.92
C VAL A 55 -19.22 6.82 8.74
N VAL A 56 -18.08 6.62 8.07
CA VAL A 56 -17.98 5.76 6.89
C VAL A 56 -17.58 4.33 7.26
N GLY A 57 -16.78 4.16 8.31
CA GLY A 57 -16.34 2.83 8.74
C GLY A 57 -15.27 2.86 9.81
N VAL A 58 -14.80 1.66 10.19
CA VAL A 58 -13.74 1.49 11.20
C VAL A 58 -12.62 0.60 10.64
N ILE A 59 -11.40 1.13 10.63
CA ILE A 59 -10.20 0.39 10.28
C ILE A 59 -9.71 -0.34 11.54
N ARG A 60 -9.67 -1.67 11.47
CA ARG A 60 -9.15 -2.54 12.55
C ARG A 60 -7.85 -3.24 12.19
N HIS A 61 -7.57 -3.38 10.90
CA HIS A 61 -6.38 -4.05 10.40
C HIS A 61 -5.74 -3.20 9.32
N LYS A 62 -4.42 -3.31 9.19
CA LYS A 62 -3.68 -2.78 8.04
C LYS A 62 -2.83 -3.88 7.43
N ILE A 63 -2.56 -3.78 6.14
CA ILE A 63 -1.47 -4.53 5.52
C ILE A 63 -0.27 -3.60 5.47
N PHE A 64 0.84 -4.01 6.08
CA PHE A 64 2.03 -3.18 6.23
C PHE A 64 3.19 -3.77 5.42
N PHE A 65 3.63 -3.02 4.41
CA PHE A 65 4.74 -3.37 3.53
C PHE A 65 6.02 -2.68 4.04
N LYS A 66 6.91 -3.43 4.71
CA LYS A 66 8.22 -2.94 5.18
C LYS A 66 9.38 -3.33 4.26
N SER A 67 9.18 -4.28 3.36
CA SER A 67 10.23 -4.76 2.46
C SER A 67 10.56 -3.72 1.40
N ARG A 68 11.82 -3.69 0.94
CA ARG A 68 12.19 -2.96 -0.28
C ARG A 68 11.42 -3.55 -1.49
N PRO A 69 10.92 -2.72 -2.42
CA PRO A 69 10.40 -3.21 -3.70
C PRO A 69 11.43 -4.09 -4.41
N LYS A 70 10.98 -5.23 -4.93
CA LYS A 70 11.81 -6.10 -5.77
C LYS A 70 11.38 -5.97 -7.22
N ASP A 71 12.35 -5.79 -8.12
CA ASP A 71 12.09 -5.77 -9.55
C ASP A 71 12.03 -7.21 -10.07
N LEU A 72 10.91 -7.62 -10.68
CA LEU A 72 10.84 -8.93 -11.34
C LEU A 72 11.80 -9.05 -12.54
N ILE A 73 12.19 -7.92 -13.15
CA ILE A 73 12.99 -7.89 -14.38
C ILE A 73 14.49 -8.10 -14.08
N SER A 74 14.98 -7.67 -12.90
CA SER A 74 16.39 -7.79 -12.53
C SER A 74 16.87 -9.24 -12.33
N VAL A 75 15.95 -10.17 -12.04
CA VAL A 75 16.30 -11.57 -11.72
C VAL A 75 16.42 -12.45 -12.98
N LYS A 76 15.72 -12.10 -14.08
CA LYS A 76 15.73 -12.91 -15.30
C LYS A 76 17.04 -12.84 -16.08
N GLU A 77 17.86 -11.82 -15.86
CA GLU A 77 19.16 -11.69 -16.56
C GLU A 77 20.22 -12.65 -15.99
N LYS A 78 20.19 -12.94 -14.68
CA LYS A 78 21.21 -13.79 -14.02
C LYS A 78 21.01 -15.30 -14.24
N ALA A 79 19.80 -15.74 -14.61
CA ALA A 79 19.54 -17.14 -14.94
C ALA A 79 20.19 -17.56 -16.27
N ASN A 80 20.39 -16.60 -17.19
CA ASN A 80 20.91 -16.90 -18.53
C ASN A 80 22.45 -16.88 -18.62
N THR A 81 23.15 -16.29 -17.64
CA THR A 81 24.63 -16.22 -17.65
C THR A 81 25.28 -17.48 -17.06
N ALA A 82 24.62 -18.15 -16.11
CA ALA A 82 25.14 -19.38 -15.50
C ALA A 82 25.21 -20.54 -16.50
N ASP A 83 24.26 -20.62 -17.43
CA ASP A 83 24.21 -21.66 -18.46
C ASP A 83 25.20 -21.40 -19.63
N ALA A 84 25.62 -20.15 -19.81
CA ALA A 84 26.63 -19.77 -20.81
C ALA A 84 28.08 -20.07 -20.36
N ALA A 85 28.35 -20.07 -19.05
CA ALA A 85 29.69 -20.36 -18.50
C ALA A 85 30.04 -21.85 -18.50
N ALA A 86 29.03 -22.74 -18.37
CA ALA A 86 29.22 -24.19 -18.38
C ALA A 86 29.57 -24.77 -19.78
N ARG A 87 29.36 -24.01 -20.86
CA ARG A 87 29.61 -24.45 -22.24
C ARG A 87 31.01 -24.14 -22.79
N LYS A 88 31.89 -23.49 -22.02
CA LYS A 88 33.27 -23.15 -22.46
C LYS A 88 34.38 -24.07 -21.92
N GLN A 89 34.03 -25.21 -21.31
CA GLN A 89 34.97 -26.27 -20.95
C GLN A 89 34.55 -27.59 -21.62
N SER A 90 34.45 -27.59 -22.94
CA SER A 90 34.49 -28.82 -23.73
C SER A 90 34.85 -28.44 -25.16
N VAL A 91 35.90 -29.11 -25.65
CA VAL A 91 36.57 -29.00 -26.95
C VAL A 91 37.68 -27.95 -27.03
#